data_AF-A0A5C5UVM9-F1
#
_entry.id   AF-A0A5C5UVM9-F1
#
_cell.length_a   1.000
_cell.length_b   1.000
_cell.length_c   1.000
_cell.angle_alpha   90.00
_cell.angle_beta   90.00
_cell.angle_gamma   90.00
#
_symmetry.space_group_name_H-M   'P 1'
#
loop_
_entity.id
_entity.type
_entity.pdbx_description
1 polymer ?
#
loop_
_entity_poly.entity_id
_entity_poly.type
_entity_poly.pdbx_seq_one_letter_code
_entity_poly.pdbx_strand_id
1 'polypeptide(L)'
;METEFQNPYASPHATAKPIQASGIPPLDWCQFPTISGLMLGAFQGAVLAVLHVIWLSILLPSDPGVLFSLPLRLVVFGLAFGVMGALCGAIVGSVALATRNAAWRTAAHFFSCAIVPPAVFAGPLSAYYYSAHSLAYPGIGFAIMVLFGCGLMMGLYLLGGLKTLDRTEREEASMAASGGDVDERQ
;
A
#
# COMPACT_ATOMS: atom_id res chain seq x y z
N MET A 1 -48.11 -32.72 -22.76
CA MET A 1 -46.66 -32.75 -23.06
C MET A 1 -46.29 -31.34 -23.46
N GLU A 2 -45.91 -30.52 -22.48
CA GLU A 2 -45.43 -29.15 -22.73
C GLU A 2 -43.93 -29.22 -22.96
N THR A 3 -43.50 -28.74 -24.13
CA THR A 3 -42.09 -28.61 -24.49
C THR A 3 -41.53 -27.40 -23.75
N GLU A 4 -40.70 -27.67 -22.75
CA GLU A 4 -39.90 -26.67 -22.04
C GLU A 4 -38.99 -25.95 -23.07
N PHE A 5 -39.29 -24.67 -23.31
CA PHE A 5 -38.55 -23.84 -24.25
C PHE A 5 -37.17 -23.53 -23.64
N GLN A 6 -36.20 -24.42 -23.87
CA GLN A 6 -34.82 -24.21 -23.49
C GLN A 6 -34.27 -22.97 -24.20
N ASN A 7 -33.97 -21.95 -23.42
CA ASN A 7 -33.34 -20.72 -23.88
C ASN A 7 -31.98 -21.06 -24.54
N PRO A 8 -31.81 -20.86 -25.86
CA PRO A 8 -30.59 -21.22 -26.58
C PRO A 8 -29.38 -20.34 -26.23
N TYR A 9 -29.58 -19.28 -25.41
CA TYR A 9 -28.52 -18.40 -24.93
C TYR A 9 -28.12 -18.66 -23.47
N ALA A 10 -28.77 -19.60 -22.77
CA ALA A 10 -28.31 -20.04 -21.46
C ALA A 10 -27.12 -21.01 -21.66
N SER A 11 -25.90 -20.46 -21.76
CA SER A 11 -24.68 -21.28 -21.76
C SER A 11 -24.66 -22.15 -20.49
N PRO A 12 -24.56 -23.48 -20.61
CA PRO A 12 -24.44 -24.34 -19.43
C PRO A 12 -23.11 -24.01 -18.76
N HIS A 13 -23.14 -23.77 -17.45
CA HIS A 13 -21.97 -23.62 -16.59
C HIS A 13 -21.22 -22.28 -16.63
N ALA A 14 -21.92 -21.16 -16.41
CA ALA A 14 -21.38 -20.17 -15.48
C ALA A 14 -21.72 -20.59 -14.06
N THR A 15 -21.32 -21.81 -13.66
CA THR A 15 -21.35 -22.22 -12.27
C THR A 15 -20.41 -21.26 -11.56
N ALA A 16 -20.96 -20.28 -10.84
CA ALA A 16 -20.17 -19.44 -9.96
C ALA A 16 -19.41 -20.40 -9.06
N LYS A 17 -18.10 -20.56 -9.32
CA LYS A 17 -17.25 -21.36 -8.45
C LYS A 17 -17.47 -20.79 -7.06
N PRO A 18 -17.97 -21.58 -6.09
CA PRO A 18 -18.07 -21.10 -4.73
C PRO A 18 -16.66 -20.63 -4.38
N ILE A 19 -16.56 -19.35 -4.03
CA ILE A 19 -15.31 -18.74 -3.63
C ILE A 19 -14.81 -19.59 -2.46
N GLN A 20 -13.77 -20.41 -2.69
CA GLN A 20 -13.16 -21.20 -1.64
C GLN A 20 -12.75 -20.24 -0.54
N ALA A 21 -13.16 -20.53 0.69
CA ALA A 21 -12.79 -19.72 1.84
C ALA A 21 -11.27 -19.61 1.88
N SER A 22 -10.74 -18.38 1.90
CA SER A 22 -9.30 -18.12 1.93
C SER A 22 -8.66 -18.83 3.13
N GLY A 23 -7.56 -19.56 2.90
CA GLY A 23 -6.75 -20.16 3.98
C GLY A 23 -6.11 -19.10 4.89
N ILE A 24 -5.82 -17.91 4.32
CA ILE A 24 -5.26 -16.78 5.05
C ILE A 24 -6.35 -16.04 5.84
N PRO A 25 -6.14 -15.74 7.14
CA PRO A 25 -7.11 -15.02 7.93
C PRO A 25 -7.32 -13.59 7.39
N PRO A 26 -8.57 -13.06 7.42
CA PRO A 26 -8.89 -11.72 6.91
C PRO A 26 -8.05 -10.59 7.51
N LEU A 27 -7.58 -10.77 8.75
CA LEU A 27 -6.79 -9.78 9.47
C LEU A 27 -5.41 -9.55 8.82
N ASP A 28 -4.80 -10.59 8.25
CA ASP A 28 -3.45 -10.52 7.67
C ASP A 28 -3.40 -9.61 6.44
N TRP A 29 -4.50 -9.57 5.67
CA TRP A 29 -4.67 -8.69 4.52
C TRP A 29 -4.62 -7.20 4.90
N CYS A 30 -4.99 -6.85 6.13
CA CYS A 30 -4.90 -5.48 6.66
C CYS A 30 -3.62 -5.25 7.45
N GLN A 31 -3.21 -6.22 8.27
CA GLN A 31 -2.09 -6.08 9.19
C GLN A 31 -0.76 -6.01 8.44
N PHE A 32 -0.55 -6.88 7.44
CA PHE A 32 0.72 -6.91 6.71
C PHE A 32 1.01 -5.57 5.99
N PRO A 33 0.10 -4.99 5.18
CA PRO A 33 0.34 -3.70 4.54
C PRO A 33 0.51 -2.56 5.54
N THR A 34 -0.21 -2.58 6.67
CA THR A 34 -0.13 -1.54 7.71
C THR A 34 1.24 -1.54 8.38
N ILE A 35 1.73 -2.69 8.83
CA ILE A 35 3.05 -2.80 9.49
C ILE A 35 4.16 -2.51 8.49
N SER A 36 4.07 -3.05 7.28
CA SER A 36 5.00 -2.79 6.18
C SER A 36 5.08 -1.30 5.86
N GLY A 37 3.93 -0.64 5.77
CA GLY A 37 3.82 0.80 5.55
C GLY A 37 4.43 1.61 6.70
N LEU A 38 4.18 1.21 7.95
CA LEU A 38 4.76 1.89 9.11
C LEU A 38 6.29 1.83 9.09
N MET A 39 6.88 0.66 8.84
CA MET A 39 8.33 0.47 8.83
C MET A 39 8.99 1.23 7.68
N LEU A 40 8.46 1.08 6.46
CA LEU A 40 9.02 1.76 5.29
C LEU A 40 8.84 3.27 5.36
N GLY A 41 7.71 3.73 5.91
CA GLY A 41 7.45 5.15 6.15
C GLY A 41 8.44 5.73 7.15
N ALA A 42 8.65 5.05 8.29
CA ALA A 42 9.62 5.49 9.28
C ALA A 42 11.04 5.55 8.72
N PHE A 43 11.43 4.57 7.89
CA PHE A 43 12.70 4.58 7.17
C PHE A 43 12.82 5.77 6.20
N GLN A 44 11.80 6.03 5.38
CA GLN A 44 11.76 7.19 4.49
C GLN A 44 11.87 8.51 5.26
N GLY A 45 11.17 8.63 6.39
CA GLY A 45 11.26 9.78 7.29
C GLY A 45 12.67 9.98 7.83
N ALA A 46 13.34 8.91 8.27
CA ALA A 46 14.72 8.98 8.75
C ALA A 46 15.68 9.47 7.66
N VAL A 47 15.56 8.95 6.44
CA VAL A 47 16.37 9.40 5.29
C VAL A 47 16.12 10.88 5.00
N LEU A 48 14.85 11.31 4.99
CA LEU A 48 14.50 12.71 4.77
C LEU A 48 14.99 13.63 5.88
N ALA A 49 15.02 13.16 7.14
CA ALA A 49 15.60 13.92 8.25
C ALA A 49 17.09 14.18 8.04
N VAL A 50 17.85 13.18 7.59
CA VAL A 50 19.27 13.32 7.27
C VAL A 50 19.47 14.30 6.12
N LEU A 51 18.71 14.16 5.03
CA LEU A 51 18.77 15.08 3.90
C LEU A 51 18.43 16.51 4.30
N HIS A 52 17.42 16.68 5.16
CA HIS A 52 17.02 17.98 5.68
C HIS A 52 18.09 18.61 6.57
N VAL A 53 18.78 17.82 7.40
CA VAL A 53 19.92 18.30 8.19
C VAL A 53 21.10 18.68 7.29
N ILE A 54 21.45 17.88 6.29
CA ILE A 54 22.49 18.23 5.32
C ILE A 54 22.17 19.56 4.63
N TRP A 55 20.92 19.73 4.19
CA TRP A 55 20.47 20.95 3.54
C TRP A 55 20.57 22.17 4.47
N LEU A 56 20.15 22.04 5.73
CA LEU A 56 20.29 23.10 6.73
C LEU A 56 21.74 23.41 7.07
N SER A 57 22.62 22.41 7.13
CA SER A 57 24.05 22.63 7.39
C SER A 57 24.72 23.42 6.25
N ILE A 58 24.24 23.28 5.02
CA ILE A 58 24.72 24.09 3.87
C ILE A 58 24.21 25.53 3.98
N LEU A 59 22.96 25.72 4.41
CA LEU A 59 22.34 27.04 4.53
C LEU A 59 22.79 27.83 5.76
N LEU A 60 23.08 27.14 6.86
CA LEU A 60 23.50 27.71 8.15
C LEU A 60 24.82 27.07 8.62
N PRO A 61 25.93 27.28 7.89
CA PRO A 61 27.20 26.61 8.17
C PRO A 61 27.81 27.00 9.53
N SER A 62 27.39 28.13 10.09
CA SER A 62 27.88 28.67 11.36
C SER A 62 27.06 28.24 12.59
N ASP A 63 25.97 27.47 12.42
CA ASP A 63 25.14 27.02 13.54
C ASP A 63 25.38 25.53 13.87
N PRO A 64 26.20 25.22 14.89
CA PRO A 64 26.42 23.83 15.30
C PRO A 64 25.15 23.16 15.84
N GLY A 65 24.14 23.94 16.26
CA GLY A 65 22.85 23.45 16.75
C GLY A 65 22.08 22.63 15.72
N VAL A 66 22.34 22.84 14.42
CA VAL A 66 21.72 22.06 13.34
C VAL A 66 22.10 20.58 13.45
N LEU A 67 23.37 20.26 13.69
CA LEU A 67 23.83 18.87 13.85
C LEU A 67 23.34 18.26 15.16
N PHE A 68 23.34 19.03 16.27
CA PHE A 68 22.81 18.56 17.55
C PHE A 68 21.31 18.26 17.52
N SER A 69 20.57 18.89 16.60
CA SER A 69 19.13 18.63 16.41
C SER A 69 18.81 17.36 15.62
N LEU A 70 19.82 16.68 15.03
CA LEU A 70 19.62 15.49 14.20
C LEU A 70 18.86 14.35 14.90
N PRO A 71 19.17 13.94 16.15
CA PRO A 71 18.44 12.87 16.82
C PRO A 71 16.95 13.20 17.00
N LEU A 72 16.64 14.45 17.38
CA LEU A 72 15.26 14.90 17.53
C LEU A 72 14.52 14.87 16.17
N ARG A 73 15.17 15.33 15.10
CA ARG A 73 14.60 15.31 13.75
C ARG A 73 14.38 13.88 13.24
N LEU A 74 15.30 12.96 13.50
CA LEU A 74 15.14 11.54 13.15
C LEU A 74 13.90 10.95 13.81
N VAL A 75 13.68 11.22 15.10
CA VAL A 75 12.49 10.76 15.83
C VAL A 75 11.22 11.39 15.26
N VAL A 76 11.21 12.71 15.06
CA VAL A 76 10.02 13.43 14.58
C VAL A 76 9.64 13.03 13.16
N PHE A 77 10.59 13.03 12.22
CA PHE A 77 10.32 12.63 10.83
C PHE A 77 10.04 11.13 10.73
N GLY A 78 10.78 10.29 11.45
CA GLY A 78 10.53 8.85 11.48
C GLY A 78 9.12 8.54 11.98
N LEU A 79 8.67 9.19 13.05
CA LEU A 79 7.32 9.00 13.58
C LEU A 79 6.26 9.56 12.63
N ALA A 80 6.42 10.78 12.12
CA ALA A 80 5.46 11.39 11.21
C ALA A 80 5.28 10.56 9.93
N PHE A 81 6.37 10.18 9.28
CA PHE A 81 6.31 9.38 8.05
C PHE A 81 5.93 7.92 8.33
N GLY A 82 6.28 7.37 9.49
CA GLY A 82 5.82 6.06 9.93
C GLY A 82 4.31 6.02 10.09
N VAL A 83 3.70 7.03 10.73
CA VAL A 83 2.24 7.14 10.85
C VAL A 83 1.58 7.30 9.48
N MET A 84 2.12 8.14 8.60
CA MET A 84 1.61 8.29 7.23
C MET A 84 1.69 6.98 6.43
N GLY A 85 2.81 6.26 6.56
CA GLY A 85 2.99 4.95 5.95
C GLY A 85 2.02 3.91 6.50
N ALA A 86 1.76 3.91 7.81
CA ALA A 86 0.79 3.04 8.45
C ALA A 86 -0.64 3.32 7.95
N LEU A 87 -1.04 4.59 7.85
CA LEU A 87 -2.33 5.01 7.30
C LEU A 87 -2.48 4.55 5.85
N CYS A 88 -1.44 4.74 5.04
CA CYS A 88 -1.44 4.25 3.66
C CYS A 88 -1.61 2.73 3.60
N GLY A 89 -0.84 1.99 4.40
CA GLY A 89 -0.93 0.55 4.50
C GLY A 89 -2.32 0.08 4.93
N ALA A 90 -2.93 0.74 5.90
CA ALA A 90 -4.28 0.41 6.38
C ALA A 90 -5.34 0.62 5.29
N ILE A 91 -5.27 1.70 4.52
CA ILE A 91 -6.20 1.97 3.41
C ILE A 91 -6.01 0.92 2.31
N VAL A 92 -4.76 0.68 1.88
CA VAL A 92 -4.44 -0.32 0.85
C VAL A 92 -4.85 -1.72 1.28
N GLY A 93 -4.59 -2.10 2.53
CA GLY A 93 -5.00 -3.38 3.11
C GLY A 93 -6.51 -3.54 3.19
N SER A 94 -7.24 -2.47 3.53
CA SER A 94 -8.71 -2.48 3.51
C SER A 94 -9.27 -2.71 2.11
N VAL A 95 -8.67 -2.08 1.09
CA VAL A 95 -9.04 -2.31 -0.32
C VAL A 95 -8.71 -3.74 -0.73
N ALA A 96 -7.55 -4.27 -0.33
CA ALA A 96 -7.16 -5.64 -0.63
C ALA A 96 -8.14 -6.65 0.00
N LEU A 97 -8.50 -6.45 1.27
CA LEU A 97 -9.48 -7.26 1.96
C LEU A 97 -10.86 -7.20 1.29
N ALA A 98 -11.32 -6.01 0.90
CA ALA A 98 -12.61 -5.84 0.22
C ALA A 98 -12.65 -6.48 -1.17
N THR A 99 -11.51 -6.51 -1.87
CA THR A 99 -11.42 -6.99 -3.25
C THR A 99 -10.86 -8.41 -3.37
N ARG A 100 -10.51 -9.08 -2.27
CA ARG A 100 -9.85 -10.41 -2.27
C ARG A 100 -10.55 -11.50 -3.10
N ASN A 101 -11.88 -11.45 -3.15
CA ASN A 101 -12.72 -12.43 -3.85
C ASN A 101 -13.12 -11.99 -5.26
N ALA A 102 -12.70 -10.81 -5.71
CA ALA A 102 -13.09 -10.25 -6.99
C ALA A 102 -12.14 -10.69 -8.10
N ALA A 103 -12.69 -10.96 -9.29
CA ALA A 103 -11.88 -11.27 -10.49
C ALA A 103 -10.94 -10.11 -10.89
N TRP A 104 -11.29 -8.88 -10.51
CA TRP A 104 -10.52 -7.66 -10.79
C TRP A 104 -9.59 -7.23 -9.63
N ARG A 105 -9.35 -8.10 -8.64
CA ARG A 105 -8.52 -7.81 -7.46
C ARG A 105 -7.12 -7.27 -7.80
N THR A 106 -6.46 -7.83 -8.81
CA THR A 106 -5.13 -7.39 -9.21
C THR A 106 -5.12 -5.96 -9.71
N ALA A 107 -6.15 -5.55 -10.44
CA ALA A 107 -6.32 -4.16 -10.86
C ALA A 107 -6.59 -3.26 -9.64
N ALA A 108 -7.45 -3.69 -8.71
CA ALA A 108 -7.73 -2.96 -7.47
C ALA A 108 -6.46 -2.71 -6.65
N HIS A 109 -5.65 -3.76 -6.43
CA HIS A 109 -4.38 -3.66 -5.69
C HIS A 109 -3.41 -2.73 -6.41
N PHE A 110 -3.31 -2.81 -7.73
CA PHE A 110 -2.43 -1.92 -8.50
C PHE A 110 -2.86 -0.45 -8.36
N PHE A 111 -4.14 -0.13 -8.55
CA PHE A 111 -4.63 1.24 -8.47
C PHE A 111 -4.55 1.80 -7.05
N SER A 112 -4.87 1.00 -6.02
CA SER A 112 -4.76 1.46 -4.64
C SER A 112 -3.30 1.74 -4.28
N CYS A 113 -2.36 0.86 -4.65
CA CYS A 113 -0.93 1.08 -4.47
C CYS A 113 -0.37 2.24 -5.32
N ALA A 114 -0.93 2.51 -6.50
CA ALA A 114 -0.44 3.60 -7.36
C ALA A 114 -0.96 4.98 -6.94
N ILE A 115 -2.15 5.06 -6.33
CA ILE A 115 -2.83 6.33 -6.06
C ILE A 115 -2.74 6.71 -4.58
N VAL A 116 -3.04 5.77 -3.68
CA VAL A 116 -3.19 6.07 -2.24
C VAL A 116 -1.87 6.56 -1.63
N PRO A 117 -0.73 5.86 -1.74
CA PRO A 117 0.49 6.32 -1.11
C PRO A 117 0.99 7.68 -1.62
N PRO A 118 1.06 7.96 -2.94
CA PRO A 118 1.44 9.29 -3.41
C PRO A 118 0.49 10.38 -2.93
N ALA A 119 -0.83 10.11 -2.89
CA ALA A 119 -1.80 11.07 -2.36
C ALA A 119 -1.61 11.32 -0.86
N VAL A 120 -1.34 10.28 -0.06
CA VAL A 120 -1.11 10.42 1.38
C VAL A 120 0.16 11.23 1.65
N PHE A 121 1.25 10.98 0.92
CA PHE A 121 2.54 11.64 1.15
C PHE A 121 2.60 13.06 0.57
N ALA A 122 2.17 13.26 -0.67
CA ALA A 122 2.26 14.56 -1.35
C ALA A 122 1.05 15.45 -1.08
N GLY A 123 -0.12 14.87 -0.80
CA GLY A 123 -1.39 15.57 -0.65
C GLY A 123 -1.38 16.64 0.44
N PRO A 124 -0.97 16.35 1.69
CA PRO A 124 -0.95 17.35 2.77
C PRO A 124 -0.09 18.57 2.43
N LEU A 125 1.10 18.35 1.86
CA LEU A 125 2.00 19.43 1.47
C LEU A 125 1.45 20.22 0.27
N SER A 126 0.83 19.52 -0.69
CA SER A 126 0.18 20.15 -1.84
C SER A 126 -1.01 21.02 -1.40
N ALA A 127 -1.86 20.51 -0.51
CA ALA A 127 -2.99 21.25 0.05
C ALA A 127 -2.53 22.49 0.82
N TYR A 128 -1.50 22.34 1.65
CA TYR A 128 -0.87 23.47 2.34
C TYR A 128 -0.33 24.51 1.34
N TYR A 129 0.39 24.06 0.30
CA TYR A 129 0.91 24.92 -0.77
C TYR A 129 -0.21 25.70 -1.48
N TYR A 130 -1.32 25.05 -1.83
CA TYR A 130 -2.47 25.73 -2.42
C TYR A 130 -3.17 26.68 -1.46
N SER A 131 -3.22 26.38 -0.16
CA SER A 131 -3.88 27.27 0.82
C SER A 131 -3.04 28.49 1.23
N ALA A 132 -1.71 28.38 1.21
CA ALA A 132 -0.83 29.40 1.79
C ALA A 132 -0.52 30.58 0.84
N HIS A 133 -0.89 30.50 -0.45
CA HIS A 133 -0.97 31.59 -1.43
C HIS A 133 0.14 32.68 -1.41
N SER A 134 1.37 32.36 -0.99
CA SER A 134 2.54 33.24 -1.15
C SER A 134 3.64 32.54 -1.94
N LEU A 135 3.52 32.70 -3.25
CA LEU A 135 4.58 32.87 -4.27
C LEU A 135 5.97 32.27 -3.99
N ALA A 136 6.35 31.36 -4.91
CA ALA A 136 7.68 31.29 -5.50
C ALA A 136 8.85 30.72 -4.66
N TYR A 137 8.62 29.72 -3.80
CA TYR A 137 9.72 28.82 -3.41
C TYR A 137 9.78 27.61 -4.34
N PRO A 138 10.70 27.57 -5.33
CA PRO A 138 10.90 26.38 -6.18
C PRO A 138 11.21 25.11 -5.36
N GLY A 139 11.69 25.27 -4.13
CA GLY A 139 11.91 24.18 -3.18
C GLY A 139 10.65 23.42 -2.78
N ILE A 140 9.46 24.05 -2.76
CA ILE A 140 8.22 23.34 -2.38
C ILE A 140 7.77 22.40 -3.48
N GLY A 141 7.87 22.80 -4.75
CA GLY A 141 7.58 21.92 -5.89
C GLY A 141 8.49 20.70 -5.91
N PHE A 142 9.79 20.90 -5.66
CA PHE A 142 10.74 19.80 -5.50
C PHE A 142 10.39 18.88 -4.33
N ALA A 143 10.03 19.44 -3.16
CA ALA A 143 9.60 18.66 -2.01
C ALA A 143 8.34 17.82 -2.30
N ILE A 144 7.35 18.38 -3.00
CA ILE A 144 6.16 17.64 -3.46
C ILE A 144 6.56 16.49 -4.38
N MET A 145 7.48 16.70 -5.33
CA MET A 145 7.97 15.63 -6.20
C MET A 145 8.71 14.52 -5.44
N VAL A 146 9.54 14.89 -4.46
CA VAL A 146 10.24 13.92 -3.60
C VAL A 146 9.23 13.09 -2.79
N LEU A 147 8.25 13.73 -2.16
CA LEU A 147 7.21 13.05 -1.39
C LEU A 147 6.33 12.15 -2.27
N PHE A 148 6.01 12.61 -3.48
CA PHE A 148 5.30 11.81 -4.46
C PHE A 148 6.12 10.57 -4.85
N GLY A 149 7.43 10.72 -5.07
CA GLY A 149 8.35 9.62 -5.31
C GLY A 149 8.43 8.62 -4.14
N CYS A 150 8.49 9.12 -2.89
CA CYS A 150 8.41 8.28 -1.69
C CYS A 150 7.10 7.48 -1.65
N GLY A 151 5.97 8.13 -1.97
CA GLY A 151 4.68 7.47 -2.11
C GLY A 151 4.70 6.38 -3.17
N LEU A 152 5.20 6.65 -4.39
CA LEU A 152 5.27 5.63 -5.43
C LEU A 152 6.13 4.43 -5.02
N MET A 153 7.28 4.67 -4.39
CA MET A 153 8.15 3.62 -3.88
C MET A 153 7.44 2.75 -2.82
N MET A 154 6.70 3.39 -1.91
CA MET A 154 5.85 2.72 -0.93
C MET A 154 4.77 1.87 -1.62
N GLY A 155 4.10 2.43 -2.62
CA GLY A 155 3.08 1.73 -3.41
C GLY A 155 3.61 0.46 -4.07
N LEU A 156 4.76 0.56 -4.74
CA LEU A 156 5.42 -0.59 -5.37
C LEU A 156 5.82 -1.66 -4.35
N TYR A 157 6.33 -1.25 -3.19
CA TYR A 157 6.68 -2.16 -2.09
C TYR A 157 5.44 -2.92 -1.56
N LEU A 158 4.35 -2.19 -1.27
CA LEU A 158 3.09 -2.78 -0.81
C LEU A 158 2.48 -3.71 -1.86
N LEU A 159 2.53 -3.34 -3.13
CA LEU A 159 2.04 -4.19 -4.23
C LEU A 159 2.82 -5.50 -4.32
N GLY A 160 4.15 -5.45 -4.15
CA GLY A 160 4.99 -6.64 -4.09
C GLY A 160 4.56 -7.58 -2.97
N GLY A 161 4.36 -7.03 -1.76
CA GLY A 161 3.91 -7.82 -0.62
C GLY A 161 2.50 -8.40 -0.76
N LEU A 162 1.55 -7.64 -1.32
CA LEU A 162 0.20 -8.14 -1.62
C LEU A 162 0.21 -9.26 -2.68
N LYS A 163 1.10 -9.18 -3.68
CA LYS A 163 1.26 -10.27 -4.66
C LYS A 163 1.82 -11.53 -4.02
N THR A 164 2.72 -11.41 -3.05
CA THR A 164 3.23 -12.56 -2.29
C THR A 164 2.11 -13.22 -1.49
N LEU A 165 1.30 -12.43 -0.76
CA LEU A 165 0.12 -12.93 -0.05
C LEU A 165 -0.87 -13.65 -0.99
N ASP A 166 -1.17 -13.05 -2.14
CA ASP A 166 -2.05 -13.63 -3.15
C ASP A 166 -1.52 -14.98 -3.68
N ARG A 167 -0.19 -15.09 -3.82
CA ARG A 167 0.46 -16.33 -4.26
C ARG A 167 0.38 -17.41 -3.18
N THR A 168 0.69 -17.06 -1.93
CA THR A 168 0.60 -18.00 -0.80
C THR A 168 -0.81 -18.55 -0.64
N GLU A 169 -1.84 -17.70 -0.75
CA GLU A 169 -3.24 -18.12 -0.69
C GLU A 169 -3.59 -19.15 -1.79
N ARG A 170 -3.11 -18.94 -3.02
CA ARG A 170 -3.33 -19.88 -4.13
C ARG A 170 -2.61 -21.20 -3.92
N GLU A 171 -1.39 -21.16 -3.39
CA GLU A 171 -0.60 -22.35 -3.08
C GLU A 171 -1.29 -23.19 -1.99
N GLU A 172 -1.76 -22.58 -0.90
CA GLU A 172 -2.55 -23.23 0.15
C GLU A 172 -3.86 -23.84 -0.37
N ALA A 173 -4.60 -23.09 -1.20
CA ALA A 173 -5.84 -23.58 -1.81
C ALA A 173 -5.58 -24.80 -2.73
N SER A 174 -4.47 -24.79 -3.47
CA SER A 174 -4.09 -25.92 -4.35
C SER A 174 -3.70 -27.16 -3.56
N MET A 175 -2.97 -26.99 -2.44
CA MET A 175 -2.60 -28.09 -1.55
C MET A 175 -3.81 -28.71 -0.87
N ALA A 176 -4.75 -27.89 -0.38
CA ALA A 176 -6.00 -28.36 0.21
C ALA A 176 -6.86 -29.14 -0.80
N ALA A 177 -6.91 -28.71 -2.06
CA ALA A 177 -7.61 -29.44 -3.12
C ALA A 177 -6.93 -30.78 -3.47
N SER A 178 -5.60 -30.86 -3.43
CA SER A 178 -4.87 -32.10 -3.72
C SER A 178 -4.88 -33.13 -2.59
N GLY A 179 -5.01 -32.68 -1.33
CA GLY A 179 -5.04 -33.55 -0.15
C GLY A 179 -6.37 -34.26 0.10
N GLY A 180 -7.49 -33.73 -0.43
CA GLY A 180 -8.82 -34.33 -0.28
C GLY A 180 -9.10 -35.54 -1.18
N ASP A 181 -8.30 -35.75 -2.22
CA ASP A 181 -8.55 -36.79 -3.25
C ASP A 181 -8.04 -38.19 -2.84
N VAL A 182 -7.36 -38.31 -1.69
CA VAL A 182 -6.76 -39.56 -1.21
C VAL A 182 -7.71 -40.33 -0.27
N ASP A 183 -8.65 -39.66 0.41
CA ASP A 183 -9.53 -40.29 1.41
C ASP A 183 -10.87 -40.82 0.85
N GLU A 184 -11.26 -40.50 -0.39
CA GLU A 184 -12.53 -41.00 -0.98
C GLU A 184 -12.37 -42.32 -1.76
N ARG A 185 -11.18 -42.94 -1.77
CA ARG A 185 -10.92 -44.23 -2.45
C ARG A 185 -10.69 -45.42 -1.52
N GLN A 186 -11.09 -45.32 -0.25
CA GLN A 186 -11.10 -46.46 0.68
C GLN A 186 -12.52 -46.86 1.08
#